data_AF-A0AAN6T7H3-F1
#
_entry.id   AF-A0AAN6T7H3-F1
#
_cell.length_a   1.000
_cell.length_b   1.000
_cell.length_c   1.000
_cell.angle_alpha   90.00
_cell.angle_beta   90.00
_cell.angle_gamma   90.00
#
_symmetry.space_group_name_H-M   'P 1'
#
loop_
_entity.id
_entity.type
_entity.pdbx_description
1 polymer ?
#
loop_
_entity_poly.entity_id
_entity_poly.type
_entity_poly.pdbx_seq_one_letter_code
_entity_poly.pdbx_strand_id
1 'polypeptide(L)'
;MQQVWLSDLHLQAFHTQRRREAITFRPEGYTSPLSFLEVLEHAKFLGFAGPRDKLYAFLSFPCSSKMLPTILPNYEVGHQQLYRDFACGHLRTSGDLDLLHFVHNDERTLEDNVPSWVPRWDRHLYSSYTGTLNNYSRFTRRIVSPFCPSSVTVGSDQTTVKVRAVMVDTAKFAAQGFDKSCTTPSDVASFWASLSTKLEPSPYPCSPLLAFITLFRCGVYRGRLAEWEMRTSAYMRLLQRELAQADAPYADAILFHEMGMENVHHKKFIVSGREYYGLAPRTA
;
A
#
# COMPACT_ATOMS: atom_id res chain seq x y z
N MET A 1 18.23 -1.90 21.95
CA MET A 1 16.90 -1.34 22.32
C MET A 1 15.92 -1.74 21.22
N GLN A 2 14.94 -2.59 21.50
CA GLN A 2 13.96 -3.02 20.49
C GLN A 2 13.06 -1.82 20.15
N GLN A 3 13.02 -1.40 18.88
CA GLN A 3 12.08 -0.37 18.44
C GLN A 3 10.68 -0.99 18.38
N VAL A 4 9.80 -0.56 19.28
CA VAL A 4 8.38 -0.93 19.23
C VAL A 4 7.71 -0.04 18.20
N TRP A 5 7.29 -0.62 17.08
CA TRP A 5 6.52 0.09 16.07
C TRP A 5 5.05 0.15 16.52
N LEU A 6 4.60 1.34 16.89
CA LEU A 6 3.18 1.57 17.16
C LEU A 6 2.42 1.60 15.83
N SER A 7 1.38 0.77 15.70
CA SER A 7 0.50 0.83 14.53
C SER A 7 -0.19 2.18 14.45
N ASP A 8 -0.60 2.60 13.25
CA ASP A 8 -1.32 3.85 13.04
C ASP A 8 -2.63 3.92 13.85
N LEU A 9 -3.23 2.77 14.17
CA LEU A 9 -4.38 2.67 15.09
C LEU A 9 -4.01 3.08 16.53
N HIS A 10 -2.89 2.60 17.06
CA HIS A 10 -2.41 3.00 18.38
C HIS A 10 -2.03 4.48 18.41
N LEU A 11 -1.37 4.97 17.36
CA LEU A 11 -1.04 6.38 17.23
C LEU A 11 -2.32 7.23 17.18
N GLN A 12 -3.33 6.84 16.40
CA GLN A 12 -4.60 7.57 16.37
C GLN A 12 -5.29 7.55 17.73
N ALA A 13 -5.37 6.40 18.41
CA ALA A 13 -5.95 6.31 19.74
C ALA A 13 -5.23 7.23 20.72
N PHE A 14 -3.89 7.27 20.67
CA PHE A 14 -3.09 8.20 21.45
C PHE A 14 -3.40 9.66 21.10
N HIS A 15 -3.45 10.03 19.81
CA HIS A 15 -3.81 11.39 19.37
C HIS A 15 -5.20 11.80 19.85
N THR A 16 -6.18 10.89 19.84
CA THR A 16 -7.55 11.15 20.32
C THR A 16 -7.60 11.34 21.83
N GLN A 17 -6.87 10.53 22.61
CA GLN A 17 -6.90 10.57 24.08
C GLN A 17 -5.96 11.63 24.69
N ARG A 18 -4.84 11.93 24.01
CA ARG A 18 -3.71 12.72 24.52
C ARG A 18 -3.35 13.84 23.55
N ARG A 19 -4.34 14.62 23.12
CA ARG A 19 -4.19 15.64 22.06
C ARG A 19 -3.04 16.62 22.35
N ARG A 20 -2.88 17.07 23.61
CA ARG A 20 -1.85 18.06 23.99
C ARG A 20 -0.45 17.50 23.83
N GLU A 21 -0.25 16.28 24.31
CA GLU A 21 1.01 15.56 24.21
C GLU A 21 1.31 15.19 22.75
N ALA A 22 0.28 14.79 22.01
CA ALA A 22 0.44 14.32 20.64
C ALA A 22 0.87 15.42 19.64
N ILE A 23 0.54 16.70 19.92
CA ILE A 23 1.02 17.86 19.14
C ILE A 23 2.54 17.99 19.19
N THR A 24 3.20 17.47 20.23
CA THR A 24 4.67 17.47 20.29
C THR A 24 5.32 16.53 19.28
N PHE A 25 4.60 15.49 18.82
CA PHE A 25 5.09 14.52 17.86
C PHE A 25 4.68 14.83 16.41
N ARG A 26 3.57 15.55 16.19
CA ARG A 26 3.10 15.97 14.87
C ARG A 26 2.44 17.36 14.93
N PRO A 27 2.66 18.22 13.92
CA PRO A 27 2.03 19.54 13.87
C PRO A 27 0.50 19.47 13.93
N GLU A 28 -0.15 20.51 14.43
CA GLU A 28 -1.61 20.58 14.43
C GLU A 28 -2.16 20.53 12.99
N GLY A 29 -3.20 19.73 12.75
CA GLY A 29 -3.75 19.48 11.42
C GLY A 29 -3.14 18.28 10.66
N TYR A 30 -2.02 17.69 11.13
CA TYR A 30 -1.46 16.48 10.51
C TYR A 30 -2.26 15.20 10.77
N THR A 31 -3.11 15.18 11.79
CA THR A 31 -3.87 14.00 12.17
C THR A 31 -5.34 14.15 11.84
N SER A 32 -5.69 13.88 10.58
CA SER A 32 -7.08 13.59 10.21
C SER A 32 -7.48 12.23 10.80
N PRO A 33 -8.70 12.04 11.34
CA PRO A 33 -9.16 10.73 11.77
C PRO A 33 -9.11 9.73 10.59
N LEU A 34 -8.76 8.47 10.89
CA LEU A 34 -8.85 7.40 9.90
C LEU A 34 -10.31 7.21 9.48
N SER A 35 -10.53 7.07 8.18
CA SER A 35 -11.78 6.55 7.63
C SER A 35 -12.00 5.09 8.06
N PHE A 36 -13.24 4.61 7.96
CA PHE A 36 -13.55 3.23 8.31
C PHE A 36 -12.72 2.22 7.49
N LEU A 37 -12.52 2.45 6.20
CA LEU A 37 -11.69 1.59 5.35
C LEU A 37 -10.24 1.53 5.80
N GLU A 38 -9.66 2.65 6.22
CA GLU A 38 -8.31 2.68 6.77
C GLU A 38 -8.21 1.94 8.11
N VAL A 39 -9.24 2.04 8.95
CA VAL A 39 -9.30 1.27 10.20
C VAL A 39 -9.28 -0.22 9.89
N LEU A 40 -10.11 -0.69 8.97
CA LEU A 40 -10.14 -2.11 8.55
C LEU A 40 -8.80 -2.56 7.96
N GLU A 41 -8.18 -1.72 7.15
CA GLU A 41 -6.89 -2.00 6.52
C GLU A 41 -5.76 -2.12 7.53
N HIS A 42 -5.66 -1.21 8.50
CA HIS A 42 -4.67 -1.33 9.56
C HIS A 42 -4.98 -2.49 10.51
N ALA A 43 -6.26 -2.77 10.75
CA ALA A 43 -6.69 -3.84 11.62
C ALA A 43 -6.46 -5.23 11.03
N LYS A 44 -6.29 -5.38 9.71
CA LYS A 44 -6.15 -6.70 9.08
C LYS A 44 -4.98 -7.52 9.64
N PHE A 45 -3.95 -6.88 10.18
CA PHE A 45 -2.78 -7.51 10.80
C PHE A 45 -3.00 -7.93 12.26
N LEU A 46 -4.12 -7.55 12.88
CA LEU A 46 -4.47 -7.97 14.23
C LEU A 46 -4.98 -9.41 14.23
N GLY A 47 -4.72 -10.14 15.31
CA GLY A 47 -5.26 -11.48 15.53
C GLY A 47 -6.73 -11.42 15.92
N PHE A 48 -7.61 -11.89 15.04
CA PHE A 48 -9.04 -12.04 15.28
C PHE A 48 -9.42 -13.52 15.35
N ALA A 49 -10.51 -13.85 16.06
CA ALA A 49 -10.99 -15.23 16.18
C ALA A 49 -11.49 -15.78 14.84
N GLY A 50 -12.07 -14.93 13.99
CA GLY A 50 -12.41 -15.27 12.62
C GLY A 50 -12.27 -14.10 11.64
N PRO A 51 -12.31 -14.38 10.32
CA PRO A 51 -12.21 -13.34 9.29
C PRO A 51 -13.37 -12.32 9.35
N ARG A 52 -14.55 -12.74 9.83
CA ARG A 52 -15.73 -11.86 9.98
C ARG A 52 -15.53 -10.77 11.02
N ASP A 53 -14.82 -11.08 12.09
CA ASP A 53 -14.59 -10.16 13.20
C ASP A 53 -13.77 -8.94 12.76
N LYS A 54 -12.97 -9.08 11.69
CA LYS A 54 -12.23 -7.96 11.11
C LYS A 54 -13.14 -6.81 10.69
N LEU A 55 -14.39 -7.11 10.33
CA LEU A 55 -15.40 -6.09 10.02
C LEU A 55 -16.24 -5.79 11.26
N TYR A 56 -16.76 -6.81 11.94
CA TYR A 56 -17.70 -6.64 13.04
C TYR A 56 -17.11 -5.93 14.27
N ALA A 57 -15.83 -6.14 14.57
CA ALA A 57 -15.18 -5.53 15.73
C ALA A 57 -15.12 -4.00 15.68
N PHE A 58 -15.21 -3.42 14.47
CA PHE A 58 -15.11 -1.97 14.27
C PHE A 58 -16.45 -1.30 13.97
N LEU A 59 -17.57 -2.03 13.96
CA LEU A 59 -18.89 -1.43 13.73
C LEU A 59 -19.27 -0.40 14.81
N SER A 60 -18.70 -0.47 16.01
CA SER A 60 -18.93 0.54 17.05
C SER A 60 -18.06 1.80 16.90
N PHE A 61 -17.11 1.83 15.96
CA PHE A 61 -16.22 2.97 15.80
C PHE A 61 -16.98 4.19 15.25
N PRO A 62 -16.72 5.43 15.73
CA PRO A 62 -17.42 6.62 15.27
C PRO A 62 -17.37 6.86 13.75
N CYS A 63 -16.28 6.45 13.09
CA CYS A 63 -16.11 6.56 11.64
C CYS A 63 -16.99 5.60 10.82
N SER A 64 -17.62 4.61 11.46
CA SER A 64 -18.55 3.67 10.83
C SER A 64 -19.99 4.20 10.71
N SER A 65 -20.32 5.34 11.35
CA SER A 65 -21.68 5.86 11.48
C SER A 65 -22.46 6.03 10.17
N LYS A 66 -21.77 6.31 9.06
CA LYS A 66 -22.38 6.39 7.72
C LYS A 66 -22.66 5.03 7.07
N MET A 67 -22.02 3.96 7.58
CA MET A 67 -22.10 2.59 7.08
C MET A 67 -22.96 1.67 7.96
N LEU A 68 -23.21 2.08 9.21
CA LEU A 68 -24.01 1.35 10.21
C LEU A 68 -25.42 0.94 9.79
N PRO A 69 -26.17 1.64 8.90
CA PRO A 69 -27.51 1.18 8.53
C PRO A 69 -27.52 -0.17 7.79
N THR A 70 -26.37 -0.61 7.25
CA THR A 70 -26.33 -1.68 6.23
C THR A 70 -25.80 -3.01 6.77
N ILE A 71 -25.09 -3.05 7.90
CA ILE A 71 -24.43 -4.29 8.36
C ILE A 71 -24.73 -4.59 9.83
N LEU A 72 -25.45 -5.68 10.03
CA LEU A 72 -25.63 -6.32 11.33
C LEU A 72 -24.73 -7.57 11.42
N PRO A 73 -24.12 -7.85 12.58
CA PRO A 73 -23.37 -9.09 12.78
C PRO A 73 -24.22 -10.33 12.48
N ASN A 74 -23.80 -11.13 11.50
CA ASN A 74 -24.44 -12.39 11.13
C ASN A 74 -23.37 -13.45 10.83
N TYR A 75 -23.17 -14.38 11.77
CA TYR A 75 -22.17 -15.45 11.66
C TYR A 75 -22.67 -16.68 10.90
N GLU A 76 -23.89 -16.65 10.35
CA GLU A 76 -24.37 -17.67 9.40
C GLU A 76 -23.76 -17.45 8.01
N VAL A 77 -23.44 -16.19 7.67
CA VAL A 77 -22.92 -15.82 6.35
C VAL A 77 -21.41 -16.06 6.26
N GLY A 78 -20.96 -16.55 5.09
CA GLY A 78 -19.54 -16.70 4.79
C GLY A 78 -18.82 -15.35 4.70
N HIS A 79 -17.57 -15.27 5.18
CA HIS A 79 -16.82 -14.01 5.23
C HIS A 79 -16.61 -13.36 3.85
N GLN A 80 -16.44 -14.16 2.79
CA GLN A 80 -16.30 -13.64 1.42
C GLN A 80 -17.59 -12.95 0.94
N GLN A 81 -18.75 -13.56 1.25
CA GLN A 81 -20.05 -12.94 0.98
C GLN A 81 -20.19 -11.63 1.78
N LEU A 82 -19.84 -11.66 3.07
CA LEU A 82 -19.88 -10.46 3.93
C LEU A 82 -19.03 -9.31 3.36
N TYR A 83 -17.80 -9.58 2.93
CA TYR A 83 -16.93 -8.55 2.36
C TYR A 83 -17.48 -8.01 1.04
N ARG A 84 -18.06 -8.89 0.19
CA ARG A 84 -18.74 -8.48 -1.04
C ARG A 84 -19.96 -7.60 -0.76
N ASP A 85 -20.80 -7.98 0.19
CA ASP A 85 -21.99 -7.22 0.56
C ASP A 85 -21.61 -5.84 1.11
N PHE A 86 -20.58 -5.79 1.96
CA PHE A 86 -20.01 -4.53 2.43
C PHE A 86 -19.49 -3.68 1.26
N ALA A 87 -18.69 -4.25 0.36
CA ALA A 87 -18.12 -3.54 -0.78
C ALA A 87 -19.21 -2.98 -1.70
N CYS A 88 -20.24 -3.77 -2.00
CA CYS A 88 -21.40 -3.34 -2.78
C CYS A 88 -22.15 -2.20 -2.09
N GLY A 89 -22.43 -2.35 -0.80
CA GLY A 89 -23.09 -1.32 0.01
C GLY A 89 -22.28 -0.02 0.03
N HIS A 90 -20.97 -0.13 0.23
CA HIS A 90 -20.05 1.00 0.24
C HIS A 90 -20.12 1.77 -1.07
N LEU A 91 -19.89 1.11 -2.21
CA LEU A 91 -19.89 1.77 -3.52
C LEU A 91 -21.26 2.39 -3.87
N ARG A 92 -22.36 1.75 -3.50
CA ARG A 92 -23.72 2.27 -3.73
C ARG A 92 -24.02 3.51 -2.89
N THR A 93 -23.54 3.56 -1.64
CA THR A 93 -23.79 4.67 -0.72
C THR A 93 -22.80 5.82 -0.92
N SER A 94 -21.51 5.53 -1.14
CA SER A 94 -20.47 6.56 -1.27
C SER A 94 -20.40 7.17 -2.66
N GLY A 95 -20.68 6.37 -3.70
CA GLY A 95 -20.49 6.78 -5.10
C GLY A 95 -19.03 7.06 -5.46
N ASP A 96 -18.08 6.68 -4.61
CA ASP A 96 -16.65 6.90 -4.79
C ASP A 96 -15.87 5.60 -5.00
N LEU A 97 -14.62 5.74 -5.45
CA LEU A 97 -13.73 4.63 -5.77
C LEU A 97 -12.68 4.38 -4.68
N ASP A 98 -12.82 5.01 -3.51
CA ASP A 98 -11.80 4.92 -2.45
C ASP A 98 -11.60 3.49 -1.96
N LEU A 99 -12.68 2.70 -1.97
CA LEU A 99 -12.64 1.26 -1.68
C LEU A 99 -11.55 0.53 -2.47
N LEU A 100 -11.30 0.92 -3.72
CA LEU A 100 -10.34 0.24 -4.60
C LEU A 100 -8.89 0.41 -4.15
N HIS A 101 -8.58 1.40 -3.30
CA HIS A 101 -7.25 1.54 -2.71
C HIS A 101 -6.91 0.46 -1.67
N PHE A 102 -7.92 -0.26 -1.20
CA PHE A 102 -7.81 -1.30 -0.16
C PHE A 102 -7.96 -2.71 -0.75
N VAL A 103 -8.03 -2.81 -2.08
CA VAL A 103 -8.12 -4.08 -2.81
C VAL A 103 -6.72 -4.63 -3.00
N HIS A 104 -6.47 -5.79 -2.40
CA HIS A 104 -5.19 -6.47 -2.45
C HIS A 104 -5.39 -7.87 -3.02
N ASN A 105 -4.85 -8.09 -4.22
CA ASN A 105 -4.92 -9.37 -4.90
C ASN A 105 -3.51 -9.94 -5.15
N ASP A 106 -3.39 -11.24 -5.00
CA ASP A 106 -2.35 -12.10 -5.56
C ASP A 106 -2.95 -13.07 -6.59
N GLU A 107 -2.12 -13.90 -7.21
CA GLU A 107 -2.54 -14.93 -8.18
C GLU A 107 -3.69 -15.79 -7.66
N ARG A 108 -3.60 -16.26 -6.40
CA ARG A 108 -4.61 -17.14 -5.80
C ARG A 108 -5.95 -16.45 -5.61
N THR A 109 -5.93 -15.20 -5.15
CA THR A 109 -7.18 -14.43 -4.94
C THR A 109 -7.87 -14.03 -6.25
N LEU A 110 -7.13 -13.95 -7.37
CA LEU A 110 -7.74 -13.73 -8.68
C LEU A 110 -8.44 -14.98 -9.24
N GLU A 111 -8.02 -16.16 -8.79
CA GLU A 111 -8.65 -17.45 -9.12
C GLU A 111 -9.84 -17.78 -8.21
N ASP A 112 -9.98 -17.09 -7.07
CA ASP A 112 -11.12 -17.24 -6.17
C ASP A 112 -12.44 -16.78 -6.84
N ASN A 113 -13.58 -17.31 -6.41
CA ASN A 113 -14.92 -16.87 -6.82
C ASN A 113 -15.34 -15.50 -6.22
N VAL A 114 -14.38 -14.70 -5.74
CA VAL A 114 -14.62 -13.38 -5.17
C VAL A 114 -14.24 -12.34 -6.22
N PRO A 115 -15.11 -11.35 -6.51
CA PRO A 115 -14.77 -10.33 -7.50
C PRO A 115 -13.48 -9.59 -7.12
N SER A 116 -12.61 -9.37 -8.11
CA SER A 116 -11.28 -8.79 -7.92
C SER A 116 -11.26 -7.37 -7.38
N TRP A 117 -12.40 -6.68 -7.32
CA TRP A 117 -12.55 -5.33 -6.77
C TRP A 117 -13.03 -5.32 -5.30
N VAL A 118 -13.29 -6.47 -4.71
CA VAL A 118 -13.72 -6.60 -3.31
C VAL A 118 -12.49 -6.68 -2.40
N PRO A 119 -12.35 -5.80 -1.39
CA PRO A 119 -11.26 -5.90 -0.42
C PRO A 119 -11.27 -7.23 0.35
N ARG A 120 -10.08 -7.81 0.54
CA ARG A 120 -9.86 -9.08 1.23
C ARG A 120 -9.08 -8.85 2.52
N TRP A 121 -9.77 -8.42 3.58
CA TRP A 121 -9.13 -8.19 4.88
C TRP A 121 -8.68 -9.48 5.56
N ASP A 122 -9.12 -10.65 5.09
CA ASP A 122 -8.64 -11.95 5.53
C ASP A 122 -7.19 -12.21 5.12
N ARG A 123 -6.68 -11.52 4.08
CA ARG A 123 -5.34 -11.71 3.52
C ARG A 123 -4.35 -10.65 4.01
N HIS A 124 -3.09 -11.06 4.19
CA HIS A 124 -1.99 -10.24 4.73
C HIS A 124 -0.92 -10.00 3.66
N LEU A 125 -1.32 -9.59 2.45
CA LEU A 125 -0.42 -9.54 1.30
C LEU A 125 0.63 -8.42 1.39
N TYR A 126 0.23 -7.21 1.73
CA TYR A 126 1.17 -6.09 1.90
C TYR A 126 0.56 -5.01 2.80
N SER A 127 1.40 -4.24 3.49
CA SER A 127 1.00 -3.18 4.43
C SER A 127 0.79 -1.82 3.77
N SER A 128 1.30 -1.64 2.55
CA SER A 128 1.27 -0.37 1.83
C SER A 128 0.11 -0.29 0.84
N TYR A 129 -0.64 0.79 0.86
CA TYR A 129 -1.69 1.09 -0.12
C TYR A 129 -1.21 0.99 -1.57
N THR A 130 -2.08 0.49 -2.47
CA THR A 130 -1.92 0.67 -3.91
C THR A 130 -2.30 2.12 -4.27
N GLY A 131 -1.40 3.08 -4.04
CA GLY A 131 -1.60 4.48 -4.42
C GLY A 131 -0.90 5.52 -3.53
N THR A 132 -1.26 6.79 -3.74
CA THR A 132 -0.72 8.02 -3.09
C THR A 132 -1.01 8.14 -1.60
N LEU A 133 -1.56 7.10 -0.96
CA LEU A 133 -1.92 7.08 0.46
C LEU A 133 -0.71 6.91 1.40
N ASN A 134 0.52 7.02 0.91
CA ASN A 134 1.69 7.07 1.78
C ASN A 134 1.71 8.35 2.60
N ASN A 135 1.15 8.22 3.80
CA ASN A 135 1.35 8.88 5.10
C ASN A 135 1.52 10.41 5.24
N TYR A 136 1.86 11.16 4.19
CA TYR A 136 2.24 12.57 4.33
C TYR A 136 1.22 13.56 3.79
N SER A 137 0.27 13.14 2.96
CA SER A 137 -0.84 14.01 2.58
C SER A 137 -2.13 13.22 2.37
N ARG A 138 -2.88 13.06 3.47
CA ARG A 138 -4.29 12.62 3.41
C ARG A 138 -5.18 13.65 2.69
N PHE A 139 -4.68 14.86 2.46
CA PHE A 139 -5.39 15.97 1.82
C PHE A 139 -5.29 15.96 0.28
N THR A 140 -4.32 15.26 -0.30
CA THR A 140 -4.20 15.11 -1.77
C THR A 140 -4.94 13.87 -2.31
N ARG A 141 -5.82 13.26 -1.49
CA ARG A 141 -6.38 11.93 -1.74
C ARG A 141 -7.19 11.78 -3.00
N ARG A 142 -7.74 12.87 -3.54
CA ARG A 142 -8.51 12.79 -4.78
C ARG A 142 -8.24 13.98 -5.67
N ILE A 143 -7.73 13.71 -6.86
CA ILE A 143 -7.94 14.60 -8.00
C ILE A 143 -9.35 14.26 -8.51
N VAL A 144 -10.38 14.73 -7.80
CA VAL A 144 -11.75 14.70 -8.35
C VAL A 144 -11.90 15.92 -9.22
N SER A 145 -12.23 15.71 -10.50
CA SER A 145 -12.66 16.81 -11.34
C SER A 145 -13.99 17.35 -10.80
N PRO A 146 -14.09 18.64 -10.41
CA PRO A 146 -15.35 19.22 -9.99
C PRO A 146 -16.39 19.21 -11.12
N PHE A 147 -15.95 19.07 -12.38
CA PHE A 147 -16.79 19.07 -13.57
C PHE A 147 -17.25 17.69 -14.01
N CYS A 148 -16.62 16.62 -13.51
CA CYS A 148 -16.96 15.26 -13.90
C CYS A 148 -16.90 14.35 -12.66
N PRO A 149 -18.01 14.21 -11.92
CA PRO A 149 -18.03 13.35 -10.75
C PRO A 149 -17.75 11.90 -11.17
N SER A 150 -17.03 11.18 -10.31
CA SER A 150 -16.82 9.74 -10.47
C SER A 150 -18.18 9.05 -10.56
N SER A 151 -18.35 8.20 -11.57
CA SER A 151 -19.53 7.34 -11.70
C SER A 151 -19.09 5.90 -11.50
N VAL A 152 -19.54 5.30 -10.41
CA VAL A 152 -19.39 3.86 -10.15
C VAL A 152 -20.77 3.25 -10.08
N THR A 153 -20.98 2.13 -10.77
CA THR A 153 -22.21 1.35 -10.66
C THR A 153 -21.87 -0.11 -10.41
N VAL A 154 -22.50 -0.69 -9.40
CA VAL A 154 -22.38 -2.11 -9.08
C VAL A 154 -23.45 -2.86 -9.85
N GLY A 155 -23.08 -3.93 -10.55
CA GLY A 155 -24.01 -4.81 -11.27
C GLY A 155 -25.06 -5.40 -10.34
N SER A 156 -26.20 -5.80 -10.92
CA SER A 156 -27.27 -6.50 -10.19
C SER A 156 -26.80 -7.83 -9.60
N ASP A 157 -25.83 -8.47 -10.26
CA ASP A 157 -25.19 -9.72 -9.85
C ASP A 157 -24.19 -9.55 -8.69
N GLN A 158 -23.85 -8.32 -8.31
CA GLN A 158 -22.85 -8.00 -7.29
C GLN A 158 -21.44 -8.53 -7.59
N THR A 159 -21.18 -8.96 -8.83
CA THR A 159 -19.86 -9.45 -9.26
C THR A 159 -19.14 -8.44 -10.13
N THR A 160 -19.89 -7.59 -10.81
CA THR A 160 -19.35 -6.61 -11.74
C THR A 160 -19.41 -5.19 -11.16
N VAL A 161 -18.37 -4.40 -11.42
CA VAL A 161 -18.37 -2.96 -11.18
C VAL A 161 -18.07 -2.23 -12.49
N LYS A 162 -18.88 -1.24 -12.84
CA LYS A 162 -18.65 -0.37 -14.00
C LYS A 162 -18.09 0.95 -13.51
N VAL A 163 -16.93 1.31 -14.05
CA VAL A 163 -16.20 2.55 -13.74
C VAL A 163 -15.80 3.24 -15.04
N ARG A 164 -15.55 4.54 -14.98
CA ARG A 164 -14.86 5.28 -16.05
C ARG A 164 -13.40 5.44 -15.66
N ALA A 165 -12.50 5.01 -16.54
CA ALA A 165 -11.06 5.07 -16.32
C ALA A 165 -10.37 5.79 -17.48
N VAL A 166 -9.22 6.40 -17.20
CA VAL A 166 -8.32 6.96 -18.20
C VAL A 166 -7.07 6.10 -18.21
N MET A 167 -6.73 5.54 -19.38
CA MET A 167 -5.47 4.84 -19.55
C MET A 167 -4.35 5.87 -19.67
N VAL A 168 -3.46 5.91 -18.67
CA VAL A 168 -2.33 6.85 -18.64
C VAL A 168 -1.14 6.31 -19.44
N ASP A 169 -0.84 5.02 -19.28
CA ASP A 169 0.27 4.32 -19.94
C ASP A 169 0.04 2.80 -19.91
N THR A 170 0.89 2.04 -20.59
CA THR A 170 0.89 0.56 -20.60
C THR A 170 2.24 0.03 -20.11
N ALA A 171 2.24 -1.03 -19.30
CA ALA A 171 3.48 -1.68 -18.88
C ALA A 171 4.11 -2.44 -20.07
N LYS A 172 5.34 -2.10 -20.46
CA LYS A 172 6.13 -2.80 -21.48
C LYS A 172 6.98 -3.93 -20.90
N PHE A 173 7.36 -3.77 -19.63
CA PHE A 173 8.20 -4.73 -18.93
C PHE A 173 7.64 -4.96 -17.54
N ALA A 174 7.70 -6.22 -17.10
CA ALA A 174 7.41 -6.63 -15.73
C ALA A 174 8.51 -7.59 -15.27
N ALA A 175 9.11 -7.29 -14.12
CA ALA A 175 10.10 -8.16 -13.48
C ALA A 175 9.42 -9.32 -12.76
N GLN A 176 10.23 -10.27 -12.26
CA GLN A 176 9.77 -11.22 -11.26
C GLN A 176 9.32 -10.48 -9.99
N GLY A 177 8.30 -11.02 -9.32
CA GLY A 177 7.81 -10.44 -8.07
C GLY A 177 8.83 -10.53 -6.93
N PHE A 178 8.86 -9.49 -6.10
CA PHE A 178 9.67 -9.44 -4.89
C PHE A 178 9.07 -10.31 -3.78
N ASP A 179 9.95 -11.04 -3.10
CA ASP A 179 9.61 -11.92 -1.98
C ASP A 179 10.49 -11.59 -0.77
N LYS A 180 9.88 -11.17 0.35
CA LYS A 180 10.61 -10.76 1.55
C LYS A 180 11.51 -11.88 2.08
N SER A 181 11.16 -13.14 1.84
CA SER A 181 11.90 -14.29 2.39
C SER A 181 13.07 -14.72 1.50
N CYS A 182 13.04 -14.38 0.21
CA CYS A 182 13.95 -14.98 -0.78
C CYS A 182 14.70 -13.94 -1.63
N THR A 183 14.16 -12.74 -1.83
CA THR A 183 14.84 -11.70 -2.59
C THR A 183 15.96 -11.11 -1.74
N THR A 184 17.19 -11.27 -2.19
CA THR A 184 18.39 -10.75 -1.52
C THR A 184 18.82 -9.40 -2.12
N PRO A 185 19.70 -8.64 -1.44
CA PRO A 185 20.31 -7.44 -2.02
C PRO A 185 21.08 -7.72 -3.32
N SER A 186 21.67 -8.91 -3.46
CA SER A 186 22.39 -9.32 -4.68
C SER A 186 21.45 -9.53 -5.87
N ASP A 187 20.26 -10.09 -5.62
CA ASP A 187 19.22 -10.25 -6.64
C ASP A 187 18.76 -8.89 -7.15
N VAL A 188 18.53 -7.93 -6.24
CA VAL A 188 18.14 -6.56 -6.60
C VAL A 188 19.26 -5.83 -7.34
N ALA A 189 20.53 -6.02 -6.94
CA ALA A 189 21.67 -5.43 -7.65
C ALA A 189 21.83 -5.99 -9.07
N SER A 190 21.65 -7.30 -9.23
CA SER A 190 21.70 -7.97 -10.54
C SER A 190 20.54 -7.56 -11.44
N PHE A 191 19.34 -7.43 -10.86
CA PHE A 191 18.18 -6.86 -11.53
C PHE A 191 18.45 -5.43 -12.00
N TRP A 192 18.97 -4.57 -11.11
CA TRP A 192 19.31 -3.18 -11.44
C TRP A 192 20.32 -3.10 -12.59
N ALA A 193 21.38 -3.91 -12.56
CA ALA A 193 22.38 -3.96 -13.63
C ALA A 193 21.79 -4.39 -14.98
N SER A 194 20.83 -5.33 -14.97
CA SER A 194 20.12 -5.71 -16.20
C SER A 194 19.15 -4.64 -16.68
N LEU A 195 18.59 -3.83 -15.78
CA LEU A 195 17.63 -2.78 -16.11
C LEU A 195 18.34 -1.55 -16.68
N SER A 196 19.43 -1.11 -16.05
CA SER A 196 20.19 0.09 -16.43
C SER A 196 20.81 0.00 -17.82
N THR A 197 21.08 -1.21 -18.33
CA THR A 197 21.60 -1.42 -19.68
C THR A 197 20.56 -1.31 -20.79
N LYS A 198 19.26 -1.32 -20.45
CA LYS A 198 18.14 -1.36 -21.41
C LYS A 198 17.41 -0.04 -21.59
N LEU A 199 17.66 0.95 -20.73
CA LEU A 199 16.85 2.15 -20.61
C LEU A 199 17.65 3.40 -20.99
N GLU A 200 17.47 3.89 -22.22
CA GLU A 200 17.93 5.23 -22.64
C GLU A 200 16.98 5.79 -23.70
N PRO A 201 16.54 7.07 -23.61
CA PRO A 201 16.82 8.04 -22.54
C PRO A 201 15.87 7.93 -21.32
N SER A 202 16.37 8.26 -20.13
CA SER A 202 15.58 8.31 -18.88
C SER A 202 14.54 9.46 -18.87
N PRO A 203 13.27 9.21 -18.49
CA PRO A 203 12.25 10.26 -18.35
C PRO A 203 12.35 11.03 -17.04
N TYR A 204 13.29 10.67 -16.16
CA TYR A 204 13.43 11.25 -14.83
C TYR A 204 14.40 12.45 -14.82
N PRO A 205 14.11 13.53 -14.06
CA PRO A 205 15.03 14.64 -13.86
C PRO A 205 16.20 14.28 -12.92
N CYS A 206 16.16 13.11 -12.29
CA CYS A 206 17.20 12.57 -11.43
C CYS A 206 17.81 11.30 -12.03
N SER A 207 18.79 10.71 -11.35
CA SER A 207 19.36 9.44 -11.81
C SER A 207 18.29 8.33 -11.82
N PRO A 208 18.27 7.47 -12.85
CA PRO A 208 17.42 6.28 -12.88
C PRO A 208 17.50 5.44 -11.59
N LEU A 209 18.70 5.29 -11.02
CA LEU A 209 18.90 4.55 -9.77
C LEU A 209 18.13 5.20 -8.61
N LEU A 210 18.14 6.53 -8.50
CA LEU A 210 17.40 7.22 -7.45
C LEU A 210 15.88 7.06 -7.63
N ALA A 211 15.39 7.08 -8.87
CA ALA A 211 14.00 6.79 -9.18
C ALA A 211 13.62 5.35 -8.79
N PHE A 212 14.47 4.38 -9.12
CA PHE A 212 14.31 2.97 -8.74
C PHE A 212 14.25 2.80 -7.22
N ILE A 213 15.21 3.38 -6.48
CA ILE A 213 15.24 3.32 -5.01
C ILE A 213 14.02 4.02 -4.39
N THR A 214 13.59 5.15 -4.95
CA THR A 214 12.40 5.86 -4.49
C THR A 214 11.13 5.01 -4.66
N LEU A 215 11.04 4.26 -5.76
CA LEU A 215 9.97 3.30 -5.96
C LEU A 215 10.08 2.09 -5.02
N PHE A 216 11.29 1.56 -4.81
CA PHE A 216 11.55 0.41 -3.95
C PHE A 216 11.14 0.66 -2.48
N ARG A 217 11.17 1.92 -2.03
CA ARG A 217 10.64 2.34 -0.72
C ARG A 217 9.19 2.83 -0.76
N CYS A 218 8.54 2.78 -1.93
CA CYS A 218 7.25 3.40 -2.21
C CYS A 218 7.17 4.89 -1.81
N GLY A 219 8.29 5.62 -1.78
CA GLY A 219 8.33 7.00 -1.29
C GLY A 219 8.28 7.18 0.24
N VAL A 220 8.26 6.09 1.03
CA VAL A 220 8.31 6.14 2.50
C VAL A 220 9.75 6.37 2.97
N TYR A 221 9.93 7.16 4.03
CA TYR A 221 11.18 7.22 4.79
C TYR A 221 10.88 6.98 6.27
N ARG A 222 11.82 6.38 7.01
CA ARG A 222 11.64 6.04 8.43
C ARG A 222 12.78 6.65 9.26
N GLY A 223 12.45 7.24 10.40
CA GLY A 223 13.44 7.82 11.31
C GLY A 223 13.90 9.23 10.90
N ARG A 224 15.15 9.57 11.25
CA ARG A 224 15.74 10.88 10.96
C ARG A 224 16.17 10.97 9.50
N LEU A 225 15.94 12.13 8.87
CA LEU A 225 16.26 12.33 7.44
C LEU A 225 17.73 12.06 7.12
N ALA A 226 18.67 12.56 7.94
CA ALA A 226 20.10 12.35 7.72
C ALA A 226 20.52 10.87 7.77
N GLU A 227 20.00 10.11 8.76
CA GLU A 227 20.23 8.66 8.86
C GLU A 227 19.64 7.92 7.65
N TRP A 228 18.48 8.40 7.18
CA TRP A 228 17.81 7.83 6.02
C TRP A 228 18.59 8.06 4.73
N GLU A 229 19.10 9.27 4.50
CA GLU A 229 19.94 9.62 3.35
C GLU A 229 21.23 8.80 3.34
N MET A 230 21.86 8.64 4.51
CA MET A 230 23.04 7.79 4.67
C MET A 230 22.76 6.33 4.24
N ARG A 231 21.69 5.73 4.75
CA ARG A 231 21.28 4.36 4.39
C ARG A 231 20.92 4.22 2.92
N THR A 232 20.23 5.22 2.37
CA THR A 232 19.88 5.27 0.94
C THR A 232 21.14 5.28 0.08
N SER A 233 22.13 6.11 0.43
CA SER A 233 23.41 6.19 -0.26
C SER A 233 24.19 4.87 -0.18
N ALA A 234 24.26 4.26 1.01
CA ALA A 234 24.90 2.95 1.19
C ALA A 234 24.25 1.87 0.31
N TYR A 235 22.91 1.85 0.25
CA TYR A 235 22.19 0.89 -0.59
C TYR A 235 22.36 1.14 -2.10
N MET A 236 22.40 2.40 -2.54
CA MET A 236 22.71 2.75 -3.94
C MET A 236 24.10 2.22 -4.35
N ARG A 237 25.12 2.45 -3.50
CA ARG A 237 26.48 1.93 -3.71
C ARG A 237 26.51 0.40 -3.75
N LEU A 238 25.73 -0.26 -2.89
CA LEU A 238 25.58 -1.72 -2.92
C LEU A 238 24.98 -2.22 -4.24
N LEU A 239 23.94 -1.57 -4.76
CA LEU A 239 23.35 -1.93 -6.07
C LEU A 239 24.30 -1.69 -7.24
N GLN A 240 25.20 -0.71 -7.12
CA GLN A 240 26.26 -0.43 -8.09
C GLN A 240 27.49 -1.33 -7.91
N ARG A 241 27.48 -2.24 -6.92
CA ARG A 241 28.61 -3.12 -6.56
C ARG A 241 29.87 -2.37 -6.11
N GLU A 242 29.69 -1.18 -5.56
CA GLU A 242 30.74 -0.32 -5.01
C GLU A 242 30.92 -0.48 -3.48
N LEU A 243 30.19 -1.44 -2.90
CA LEU A 243 30.19 -1.71 -1.46
C LEU A 243 30.41 -3.21 -1.23
N ALA A 244 31.49 -3.53 -0.52
CA ALA A 244 31.82 -4.89 -0.09
C ALA A 244 31.22 -5.20 1.29
N GLN A 245 31.08 -6.49 1.62
CA GLN A 245 30.55 -6.94 2.91
C GLN A 245 31.36 -6.46 4.12
N ALA A 246 32.66 -6.22 3.93
CA ALA A 246 33.55 -5.74 4.99
C ALA A 246 33.40 -4.23 5.27
N ASP A 247 32.73 -3.48 4.38
CA ASP A 247 32.60 -2.04 4.52
C ASP A 247 31.59 -1.70 5.62
N ALA A 248 31.92 -0.74 6.49
CA ALA A 248 31.04 -0.31 7.57
C ALA A 248 29.60 0.05 7.13
N PRO A 249 29.36 0.73 5.98
CA PRO A 249 28.01 1.04 5.50
C PRO A 249 27.22 -0.17 4.99
N TYR A 250 27.82 -1.37 4.89
CA TYR A 250 27.13 -2.56 4.39
C TYR A 250 25.94 -2.92 5.28
N ALA A 251 26.10 -2.84 6.61
CA ALA A 251 25.01 -3.10 7.56
C ALA A 251 23.83 -2.14 7.36
N ASP A 252 24.12 -0.85 7.06
CA ASP A 252 23.09 0.14 6.75
C ASP A 252 22.34 -0.17 5.45
N ALA A 253 23.05 -0.68 4.44
CA ALA A 253 22.45 -1.11 3.18
C ALA A 253 21.54 -2.34 3.36
N ILE A 254 21.93 -3.31 4.20
CA ILE A 254 21.10 -4.47 4.53
C ILE A 254 19.83 -4.04 5.27
N LEU A 255 19.96 -3.19 6.27
CA LEU A 255 18.81 -2.68 7.01
C LEU A 255 17.85 -1.90 6.08
N PHE A 256 18.41 -1.11 5.15
CA PHE A 256 17.61 -0.44 4.12
C PHE A 256 16.85 -1.44 3.24
N HIS A 257 17.53 -2.50 2.80
CA HIS A 257 16.93 -3.56 1.99
C HIS A 257 15.74 -4.22 2.71
N GLU A 258 15.92 -4.65 3.96
CA GLU A 258 14.87 -5.28 4.76
C GLU A 258 13.64 -4.37 4.89
N MET A 259 13.85 -3.09 5.18
CA MET A 259 12.77 -2.09 5.24
C MET A 259 12.09 -1.88 3.88
N GLY A 260 12.86 -1.87 2.78
CA GLY A 260 12.33 -1.76 1.43
C GLY A 260 11.47 -2.96 1.05
N MET A 261 11.94 -4.17 1.37
CA MET A 261 11.23 -5.44 1.11
C MET A 261 9.88 -5.51 1.81
N GLU A 262 9.72 -4.91 2.98
CA GLU A 262 8.39 -4.78 3.61
C GLU A 262 7.37 -4.03 2.76
N ASN A 263 7.81 -3.08 1.93
CA ASN A 263 6.92 -2.26 1.11
C ASN A 263 6.68 -2.87 -0.28
N VAL A 264 7.61 -3.70 -0.78
CA VAL A 264 7.53 -4.27 -2.13
C VAL A 264 7.19 -5.76 -2.15
N HIS A 265 7.12 -6.42 -1.00
CA HIS A 265 6.69 -7.82 -0.91
C HIS A 265 5.34 -8.03 -1.63
N HIS A 266 5.23 -9.12 -2.41
CA HIS A 266 4.07 -9.43 -3.26
C HIS A 266 3.78 -8.41 -4.36
N LYS A 267 4.78 -7.60 -4.74
CA LYS A 267 4.72 -6.72 -5.91
C LYS A 267 5.81 -7.06 -6.91
N LYS A 268 5.59 -6.71 -8.17
CA LYS A 268 6.59 -6.76 -9.24
C LYS A 268 6.92 -5.36 -9.72
N PHE A 269 8.18 -5.16 -10.08
CA PHE A 269 8.62 -3.94 -10.73
C PHE A 269 8.12 -3.93 -12.18
N ILE A 270 7.61 -2.79 -12.65
CA ILE A 270 7.18 -2.60 -14.03
C ILE A 270 7.84 -1.36 -14.64
N VAL A 271 8.03 -1.38 -15.96
CA VAL A 271 8.39 -0.18 -16.74
C VAL A 271 7.28 0.09 -17.75
N SER A 272 6.82 1.34 -17.79
CA SER A 272 5.76 1.79 -18.66
C SER A 272 6.24 2.04 -20.10
N GLY A 273 5.30 2.34 -21.01
CA GLY A 273 5.58 2.68 -22.40
C GLY A 273 6.45 3.93 -22.55
N ARG A 274 6.38 4.83 -21.58
CA ARG A 274 7.17 6.06 -21.48
C ARG A 274 8.36 5.92 -20.53
N GLU A 275 8.79 4.70 -20.25
CA GLU A 275 9.96 4.39 -19.43
C GLU A 275 9.84 4.77 -17.94
N TYR A 276 8.61 5.01 -17.44
CA TYR A 276 8.38 5.23 -16.01
C TYR A 276 8.33 3.91 -15.24
N TYR A 277 8.96 3.91 -14.08
CA TYR A 277 8.98 2.82 -13.12
C TYR A 277 7.70 2.81 -12.28
N GLY A 278 7.16 1.61 -12.08
CA GLY A 278 6.01 1.38 -11.23
C GLY A 278 6.12 0.07 -10.47
N LEU A 279 5.22 -0.10 -9.50
CA LEU A 279 4.99 -1.38 -8.84
C LEU A 279 3.58 -1.85 -9.20
N ALA A 280 3.48 -3.12 -9.59
CA ALA A 280 2.21 -3.80 -9.80
C ALA A 280 2.08 -4.97 -8.80
N PRO A 281 0.86 -5.43 -8.50
CA PRO A 281 0.67 -6.70 -7.79
C PRO A 281 1.42 -7.84 -8.49
N ARG A 282 1.87 -8.85 -7.73
CA ARG A 282 2.55 -10.06 -8.23
C ARG A 282 1.59 -11.02 -8.96
N THR A 283 0.60 -10.52 -9.67
CA THR A 283 -0.29 -11.37 -10.50
C THR A 283 0.51 -11.90 -11.69
N ALA A 284 0.29 -13.16 -12.09
CA ALA A 284 1.03 -13.86 -13.14
C ALA A 284 1.19 -13.02 -14.43
#